data_AF-A0A4P9VPB6-F1
#
_entry.id   AF-A0A4P9VPB6-F1
#
_cell.length_a   1.000
_cell.length_b   1.000
_cell.length_c   1.000
_cell.angle_alpha   90.00
_cell.angle_beta   90.00
_cell.angle_gamma   90.00
#
_symmetry.space_group_name_H-M   'P 1'
#
loop_
_entity.id
_entity.type
_entity.pdbx_description
1 polymer ?
#
loop_
_entity_poly.entity_id
_entity_poly.type
_entity_poly.pdbx_seq_one_letter_code
_entity_poly.pdbx_strand_id
1 'polypeptide(L)'
;MADSEHQTLLKAKLNLETSTIAWKDLQPFFAAGQVIAVNENLDLIDVAAQIAQDNKKQIEAWMTENKIAKVTDQQATNWYEQDSSLWAVVIRPWILVQEKNNHLRLKKYTVIHYTRLWPFSLSRYAQIMNRI
;
A
#
# COMPACT_ATOMS: atom_id res chain seq x y z
N MET A 1 27.28 27.09 12.24
CA MET A 1 26.19 27.03 11.23
C MET A 1 26.27 25.82 10.30
N ALA A 2 27.42 25.13 10.15
CA ALA A 2 27.55 23.96 9.27
C ALA A 2 27.01 22.64 9.85
N ASP A 3 26.89 22.50 11.17
CA ASP A 3 26.42 21.25 11.80
C ASP A 3 24.92 20.96 11.58
N SER A 4 24.11 22.01 11.34
CA SER A 4 22.66 21.90 11.12
C SER A 4 22.33 21.27 9.75
N GLU A 5 23.12 21.58 8.72
CA GLU A 5 22.92 21.05 7.37
C GLU A 5 23.25 19.56 7.31
N HIS A 6 24.32 19.13 8.00
CA HIS A 6 24.71 17.72 8.04
C HIS A 6 23.72 16.88 8.86
N GLN A 7 23.17 17.43 9.96
CA GLN A 7 22.07 16.78 10.70
C GLN A 7 20.77 16.70 9.88
N THR A 8 20.48 17.69 9.03
CA THR A 8 19.33 17.66 8.11
C THR A 8 19.53 16.64 7.01
N LEU A 9 20.75 16.54 6.47
CA LEU A 9 21.15 15.53 5.48
C LEU A 9 21.10 14.11 6.05
N LEU A 10 21.47 13.93 7.32
CA LEU A 10 21.42 12.64 8.02
C LEU A 10 19.98 12.25 8.40
N LYS A 11 19.14 13.21 8.84
CA LYS A 11 17.70 13.01 9.02
C LYS A 11 17.01 12.67 7.70
N ALA A 12 17.41 13.30 6.59
CA ALA A 12 16.97 12.96 5.23
C ALA A 12 17.50 11.59 4.74
N LYS A 13 18.50 11.01 5.41
CA LYS A 13 19.02 9.66 5.15
C LYS A 13 18.34 8.58 6.02
N LEU A 14 17.70 8.98 7.12
CA LEU A 14 17.06 8.12 8.13
C LEU A 14 15.54 7.99 8.00
N ASN A 15 14.85 8.90 7.30
CA ASN A 15 13.41 8.77 7.00
C ASN A 15 13.12 7.77 5.86
N LEU A 16 13.87 6.65 5.85
CA LEU A 16 13.60 5.45 5.04
C LEU A 16 12.74 4.43 5.80
N GLU A 17 12.12 4.86 6.91
CA GLU A 17 11.16 4.05 7.64
C GLU A 17 9.76 4.50 7.22
N THR A 18 8.97 3.56 6.69
CA THR A 18 7.55 3.70 6.35
C THR A 18 6.80 4.52 7.38
N SER A 19 6.68 5.81 7.12
CA SER A 19 6.12 6.78 8.05
C SER A 19 4.74 7.18 7.57
N THR A 20 3.79 7.31 8.49
CA THR A 20 2.52 7.96 8.17
C THR A 20 2.75 9.46 8.01
N ILE A 21 2.26 10.04 6.92
CA ILE A 21 2.31 11.49 6.66
C ILE A 21 0.92 11.98 6.28
N ALA A 22 0.58 13.20 6.71
CA ALA A 22 -0.67 13.83 6.31
C ALA A 22 -0.60 14.18 4.82
N TRP A 23 -1.70 13.96 4.09
CA TRP A 23 -1.75 14.30 2.66
C TRP A 23 -1.42 15.78 2.38
N LYS A 24 -1.78 16.67 3.32
CA LYS A 24 -1.48 18.11 3.22
C LYS A 24 0.02 18.41 3.09
N ASP A 25 0.87 17.66 3.79
CA ASP A 25 2.32 17.84 3.73
C ASP A 25 2.93 17.32 2.41
N LEU A 26 2.19 16.49 1.68
CA LEU A 26 2.59 15.94 0.39
C LEU A 26 2.22 16.84 -0.81
N GLN A 27 1.42 17.89 -0.61
CA GLN A 27 0.96 18.77 -1.69
C GLN A 27 2.09 19.38 -2.55
N PRO A 28 3.23 19.85 -2.01
CA PRO A 28 4.31 20.38 -2.82
C PRO A 28 4.91 19.33 -3.77
N PHE A 29 5.03 18.09 -3.29
CA PHE A 29 5.54 16.97 -4.08
C PHE A 29 4.52 16.50 -5.11
N PHE A 30 3.24 16.54 -4.77
CA PHE A 30 2.15 16.24 -5.69
C PHE A 30 2.13 17.26 -6.85
N ALA A 31 2.25 18.56 -6.55
CA ALA A 31 2.34 19.61 -7.55
C ALA A 31 3.58 19.46 -8.46
N ALA A 32 4.68 18.93 -7.93
CA ALA A 32 5.87 18.57 -8.70
C ALA A 32 5.72 17.27 -9.52
N GLY A 33 4.57 16.58 -9.41
CA GLY A 33 4.30 15.31 -10.08
C GLY A 33 5.14 14.14 -9.55
N GLN A 34 5.67 14.24 -8.32
CA GLN A 34 6.61 13.29 -7.72
C GLN A 34 5.94 12.24 -6.83
N VAL A 35 4.61 12.26 -6.71
CA VAL A 35 3.87 11.35 -5.82
C VAL A 35 3.22 10.22 -6.62
N ILE A 36 3.51 8.99 -6.22
CA ILE A 36 3.00 7.76 -6.84
C ILE A 36 2.12 7.04 -5.81
N ALA A 37 0.87 6.77 -6.18
CA ALA A 37 -0.02 5.93 -5.42
C ALA A 37 0.30 4.45 -5.69
N VAL A 38 0.47 3.69 -4.60
CA VAL A 38 0.62 2.24 -4.62
C VAL A 38 -0.68 1.61 -4.13
N ASN A 39 -1.16 0.63 -4.88
CA ASN A 39 -2.36 -0.12 -4.54
C ASN A 39 -2.16 -0.88 -3.23
N GLU A 40 -3.24 -1.00 -2.44
CA GLU A 40 -3.18 -1.66 -1.14
C GLU A 40 -2.75 -3.15 -1.17
N ASN A 41 -2.90 -3.81 -2.31
CA ASN A 41 -2.54 -5.20 -2.51
C ASN A 41 -1.03 -5.40 -2.76
N LEU A 42 -0.26 -4.32 -2.86
CA LEU A 42 1.19 -4.35 -2.96
C LEU A 42 1.82 -3.88 -1.64
N ASP A 43 2.98 -4.47 -1.35
CA ASP A 43 3.81 -4.01 -0.25
C ASP A 43 4.60 -2.77 -0.69
N LEU A 44 4.46 -1.67 0.07
CA LEU A 44 5.11 -0.40 -0.20
C LEU A 44 6.65 -0.52 -0.25
N ILE A 45 7.22 -1.38 0.61
CA ILE A 45 8.66 -1.63 0.68
C ILE A 45 9.13 -2.43 -0.53
N ASP A 46 8.37 -3.43 -0.97
CA ASP A 46 8.72 -4.21 -2.16
C ASP A 46 8.71 -3.34 -3.41
N VAL A 47 7.68 -2.51 -3.58
CA VAL A 47 7.62 -1.54 -4.67
C VAL A 47 8.78 -0.57 -4.59
N ALA A 48 9.09 -0.09 -3.38
CA ALA A 48 10.23 0.80 -3.15
C ALA A 48 11.56 0.17 -3.58
N ALA A 49 11.79 -1.08 -3.20
CA ALA A 49 13.00 -1.81 -3.54
C ALA A 49 13.14 -2.02 -5.06
N GLN A 50 12.05 -2.32 -5.76
CA GLN A 50 12.07 -2.49 -7.22
C GLN A 50 12.32 -1.17 -7.96
N ILE A 51 11.76 -0.06 -7.48
CA ILE A 51 12.03 1.28 -8.03
C ILE A 51 13.49 1.69 -7.78
N ALA A 52 14.01 1.45 -6.57
CA ALA A 52 15.40 1.74 -6.24
C ALA A 52 16.41 0.92 -7.08
N GLN A 53 16.02 -0.27 -7.52
CA GLN A 53 16.80 -1.15 -8.40
C GLN A 53 16.62 -0.84 -9.90
N ASP A 54 15.82 0.16 -10.27
CA ASP A 54 15.46 0.48 -11.67
C ASP A 54 14.91 -0.73 -12.44
N ASN A 55 14.11 -1.59 -11.78
CA ASN A 55 13.51 -2.76 -12.42
C ASN A 55 12.30 -2.37 -13.29
N LYS A 56 12.59 -1.77 -14.46
CA LYS A 56 11.59 -1.24 -15.39
C LYS A 56 10.54 -2.26 -15.79
N LYS A 57 10.92 -3.53 -16.01
CA LYS A 57 9.97 -4.58 -16.39
C LYS A 57 8.87 -4.77 -15.35
N GLN A 58 9.25 -4.82 -14.07
CA GLN A 58 8.29 -5.00 -12.99
C GLN A 58 7.44 -3.75 -12.77
N ILE A 59 8.04 -2.57 -12.88
CA ILE A 59 7.37 -1.28 -12.76
C ILE A 59 6.32 -1.12 -13.89
N GLU A 60 6.68 -1.43 -15.13
CA GLU A 60 5.78 -1.41 -16.29
C GLU A 60 4.62 -2.41 -16.14
N ALA A 61 4.88 -3.61 -15.63
CA ALA A 61 3.83 -4.58 -15.35
C ALA A 61 2.84 -4.03 -14.32
N TRP A 62 3.32 -3.45 -13.21
CA TRP A 62 2.46 -2.86 -12.19
C TRP A 62 1.69 -1.63 -12.69
N MET A 63 2.27 -0.81 -13.56
CA MET A 63 1.55 0.30 -14.19
C MET A 63 0.43 -0.22 -15.11
N THR A 64 0.72 -1.25 -15.91
CA THR A 64 -0.27 -1.87 -16.82
C THR A 64 -1.42 -2.53 -16.05
N GLU A 65 -1.11 -3.14 -14.90
CA GLU A 65 -2.08 -3.73 -13.99
C GLU A 65 -2.81 -2.70 -13.11
N ASN A 66 -2.53 -1.39 -13.26
CA ASN A 66 -3.05 -0.31 -12.42
C ASN A 66 -2.76 -0.50 -10.92
N LYS A 67 -1.68 -1.21 -10.58
CA LYS A 67 -1.23 -1.44 -9.20
C LYS A 67 -0.36 -0.30 -8.67
N ILE A 68 0.34 0.41 -9.56
CA ILE A 68 1.02 1.66 -9.23
C ILE A 68 0.62 2.70 -10.28
N ALA A 69 0.32 3.91 -9.84
CA ALA A 69 -0.05 5.00 -10.72
C ALA A 69 0.31 6.35 -10.10
N LYS A 70 0.40 7.40 -10.91
CA LYS A 70 0.45 8.75 -10.36
C LYS A 70 -0.86 9.04 -9.63
N VAL A 71 -0.77 9.81 -8.54
CA VAL A 71 -1.97 10.28 -7.84
C VAL A 71 -2.81 11.10 -8.82
N THR A 72 -4.09 10.81 -8.91
CA THR A 72 -5.03 11.58 -9.73
C THR A 72 -5.56 12.80 -8.97
N ASP A 73 -5.99 13.84 -9.69
CA ASP A 73 -6.58 15.03 -9.06
C ASP A 73 -7.80 14.68 -8.18
N GLN A 74 -8.58 13.69 -8.58
CA GLN A 74 -9.72 13.21 -7.79
C GLN A 74 -9.27 12.56 -6.48
N GLN A 75 -8.25 11.68 -6.52
CA GLN A 75 -7.69 11.08 -5.29
C GLN A 75 -7.07 12.13 -4.38
N ALA A 76 -6.32 13.07 -4.96
CA ALA A 76 -5.72 14.18 -4.24
C ALA A 76 -6.77 15.05 -3.52
N THR A 77 -7.89 15.35 -4.21
CA THR A 77 -9.00 16.11 -3.63
C THR A 77 -9.66 15.34 -2.50
N ASN A 78 -9.95 14.05 -2.71
CA ASN A 78 -10.58 13.21 -1.69
C ASN A 78 -9.72 13.14 -0.42
N TRP A 79 -8.41 12.91 -0.55
CA TRP A 79 -7.50 12.86 0.60
C TRP A 79 -7.34 14.20 1.31
N TYR A 80 -7.46 15.30 0.58
CA TYR A 80 -7.41 16.64 1.14
C TYR A 80 -8.66 16.95 1.96
N GLU A 81 -9.85 16.66 1.43
CA GLU A 81 -11.13 16.87 2.12
C GLU A 81 -11.27 15.99 3.37
N GLN A 82 -10.73 14.77 3.32
CA GLN A 82 -10.79 13.80 4.42
C GLN A 82 -9.69 13.98 5.47
N ASP A 83 -8.75 14.90 5.25
CA ASP A 83 -7.54 15.06 6.07
C ASP A 83 -6.78 13.73 6.27
N SER A 84 -6.66 12.96 5.18
CA SER A 84 -6.18 11.59 5.21
C SER A 84 -4.69 11.50 5.56
N SER A 85 -4.36 10.55 6.43
CA SER A 85 -2.98 10.14 6.71
C SER A 85 -2.63 8.90 5.91
N LEU A 86 -1.56 8.97 5.12
CA LEU A 86 -1.11 7.92 4.22
C LEU A 86 0.21 7.34 4.70
N TRP A 87 0.47 6.06 4.41
CA TRP A 87 1.83 5.53 4.49
C TRP A 87 2.64 6.09 3.34
N ALA A 88 3.86 6.56 3.64
CA ALA A 88 4.76 7.08 2.63
C ALA A 88 6.16 6.48 2.75
N VAL A 89 6.79 6.26 1.60
CA VAL A 89 8.21 5.89 1.45
C VAL A 89 8.85 6.84 0.46
N VAL A 90 9.94 7.47 0.87
CA VAL A 90 10.67 8.45 0.05
C VAL A 90 11.81 7.77 -0.68
N ILE A 91 11.80 7.84 -2.01
CA ILE A 91 12.82 7.26 -2.89
C ILE A 91 13.15 8.31 -3.95
N ARG A 92 14.18 9.11 -3.69
CA ARG A 92 14.47 10.28 -4.53
C ARG A 92 14.52 9.91 -6.03
N PRO A 93 13.85 10.70 -6.91
CA PRO A 93 13.09 11.92 -6.61
C PRO A 93 11.61 11.71 -6.22
N TRP A 94 11.15 10.47 -6.11
CA TRP A 94 9.75 10.09 -5.95
C TRP A 94 9.34 9.86 -4.48
N ILE A 95 8.05 10.00 -4.22
CA ILE A 95 7.41 9.61 -2.96
C ILE A 95 6.31 8.61 -3.29
N LEU A 96 6.44 7.40 -2.76
CA LEU A 96 5.41 6.39 -2.83
C LEU A 96 4.44 6.60 -1.67
N VAL A 97 3.14 6.56 -1.96
CA VAL A 97 2.08 6.68 -0.96
C VAL A 97 1.09 5.54 -1.08
N GLN A 98 0.55 5.11 0.05
CA GLN A 98 -0.48 4.09 0.13
C GLN A 98 -1.47 4.48 1.21
N GLU A 99 -2.76 4.32 0.93
CA GLU A 99 -3.80 4.53 1.95
C GLU A 99 -3.56 3.59 3.11
N LYS A 100 -3.80 4.08 4.34
CA LYS A 100 -3.77 3.24 5.53
C LYS A 100 -4.97 2.31 5.49
N ASN A 101 -4.73 1.20 4.81
CA ASN A 101 -5.48 -0.04 4.78
C ASN A 101 -6.06 -0.45 6.14
N ASN A 102 -7.14 0.12 6.70
CA ASN A 102 -7.68 -0.37 8.00
C ASN A 102 -8.39 -1.74 7.84
N HIS A 103 -8.02 -2.51 6.81
CA HIS A 103 -8.51 -3.85 6.52
C HIS A 103 -7.99 -4.93 7.49
N LEU A 104 -7.27 -4.58 8.56
CA LEU A 104 -7.22 -5.46 9.75
C LEU A 104 -8.59 -5.64 10.42
N ARG A 105 -9.65 -4.97 9.94
CA ARG A 105 -11.04 -5.36 10.26
C ARG A 105 -11.67 -6.42 9.35
N LEU A 106 -11.04 -6.85 8.25
CA LEU A 106 -11.61 -7.85 7.34
C LEU A 106 -10.57 -8.90 6.85
N LYS A 107 -9.75 -9.45 7.75
CA LYS A 107 -9.51 -10.91 7.75
C LYS A 107 -10.66 -11.65 8.46
N LYS A 108 -11.91 -11.27 8.19
CA LYS A 108 -13.10 -12.03 8.55
C LYS A 108 -13.92 -12.18 7.28
N TYR A 109 -14.00 -13.42 6.78
CA TYR A 109 -14.80 -13.89 5.66
C TYR A 109 -14.21 -13.74 4.24
N THR A 110 -13.09 -14.43 3.99
CA THR A 110 -13.05 -15.27 2.78
C THR A 110 -13.46 -16.67 3.21
N VAL A 111 -14.78 -16.89 3.26
CA VAL A 111 -15.32 -18.24 3.14
C VAL A 111 -15.13 -18.60 1.67
N ILE A 112 -14.11 -19.41 1.40
CA ILE A 112 -13.97 -20.23 0.21
C ILE A 112 -15.36 -20.72 -0.25
N HIS A 113 -15.86 -20.13 -1.34
CA HIS A 113 -17.09 -20.53 -2.01
C HIS A 113 -16.89 -21.94 -2.62
N TYR A 114 -17.12 -22.99 -1.83
CA TYR A 114 -17.32 -24.34 -2.36
C TYR A 114 -18.80 -24.55 -2.66
N THR A 115 -19.28 -24.00 -3.78
CA THR A 115 -20.61 -24.33 -4.28
C THR A 115 -20.58 -24.51 -5.78
N ARG A 116 -20.11 -25.69 -6.20
CA ARG A 116 -20.69 -26.43 -7.33
C ARG A 116 -20.31 -27.91 -7.19
N LEU A 117 -21.34 -28.75 -7.09
CA LEU A 117 -21.36 -30.22 -6.97
C LEU A 117 -21.06 -30.84 -5.59
N TRP A 118 -22.10 -31.11 -4.78
CA TRP A 118 -22.70 -32.46 -4.64
C TRP A 118 -23.92 -32.44 -3.69
N PRO A 119 -25.01 -33.20 -3.96
CA PRO A 119 -26.15 -33.31 -3.06
C PRO A 119 -26.07 -34.62 -2.25
N PHE A 120 -25.69 -34.62 -0.97
CA PHE A 120 -25.99 -35.75 -0.07
C PHE A 120 -26.00 -35.31 1.40
N SER A 121 -27.04 -35.77 2.10
CA SER A 121 -27.55 -35.35 3.41
C SER A 121 -26.60 -35.55 4.60
N LEU A 122 -26.66 -34.61 5.55
CA LEU A 122 -25.91 -34.47 6.81
C LEU A 122 -26.04 -35.63 7.84
N SER A 123 -26.70 -36.74 7.52
CA SER A 123 -27.04 -37.76 8.53
C SER A 123 -25.88 -38.69 8.94
N ARG A 124 -24.76 -38.73 8.20
CA ARG A 124 -23.61 -39.63 8.50
C ARG A 124 -22.45 -38.99 9.27
N TYR A 125 -22.28 -37.66 9.21
CA TYR A 125 -21.16 -36.99 9.88
C TYR A 125 -21.29 -36.99 11.41
N ALA A 126 -22.52 -36.97 11.92
CA ALA A 126 -22.80 -37.04 13.35
C ALA A 126 -22.42 -38.39 13.99
N GLN A 127 -22.24 -39.46 13.19
CA GLN A 127 -21.99 -40.80 13.71
C GLN A 127 -20.49 -41.16 13.78
N ILE A 128 -19.61 -40.38 13.14
CA ILE A 128 -18.15 -40.64 13.12
C ILE A 128 -17.41 -39.89 14.24
N MET A 129 -17.90 -38.73 14.68
CA MET A 129 -17.21 -37.89 15.67
C MET A 129 -17.46 -38.29 17.14
N ASN A 130 -18.20 -39.37 17.42
CA ASN A 130 -18.47 -39.84 18.79
C ASN A 130 -17.68 -41.12 19.15
N ARG A 131 -16.58 -41.42 18.43
CA ARG A 131 -15.74 -42.60 18.71
C ARG A 131 -14.25 -42.43 18.33
N ILE A 132 -13.70 -41.23 18.57
CA ILE A 132 -12.25 -40.99 18.68
C ILE A 132 -12.01 -40.32 20.02
#